data_AF-A0A4Q2UBA3-F1
#
_entry.id   AF-A0A4Q2UBA3-F1
#
_cell.length_a   1.000
_cell.length_b   1.000
_cell.length_c   1.000
_cell.angle_alpha   90.00
_cell.angle_beta   90.00
_cell.angle_gamma   90.00
#
_symmetry.space_group_name_H-M   'P 1'
#
loop_
_entity.id
_entity.type
_entity.pdbx_description
1 polymer ?
#
loop_
_entity_poly.entity_id
_entity_poly.type
_entity_poly.pdbx_seq_one_letter_code
_entity_poly.pdbx_strand_id
1 'polypeptide(L)'
;MALTHPESDEIEVTVIGPGFGESVLIHLGDRKWITIDCCVDRNTKQNVPLAYLAEIGADVASDIKLVIASHWHDDHIKGLFDLLTAAKSARFCCSEALTSVEFCAYAVRHAKNITRRFSGGASEFLQVLRLLAERKNCPEFAGKDRRLWLLPKDTISHGVDCEVYTLAPSNGQFALFLTEISKILADPSHDRFRAQADNQNNLSVVCQILFGEESILLGADLENQRDVTLGWESILSSFGRPRQTSSFFKIPHHGSANAHNDRVWTDMLVSDVFSVVTPYDRLVHPLPTQTDRARINAFTPHAYITSDEANKNFRHDDKSVNAKLKDIGAVVQVSQIAPGRVTRRWKLGGRPSLSMSQMARPLNPPISV
;
A
#
# COMPACT_ATOMS: atom_id res chain seq x y z
N MET A 1 2.44 -8.71 -24.51
CA MET A 1 1.47 -7.76 -25.09
C MET A 1 1.81 -6.37 -24.57
N ALA A 2 1.67 -5.32 -25.39
CA ALA A 2 1.80 -3.95 -24.92
C ALA A 2 0.72 -3.66 -23.87
N LEU A 3 1.04 -2.86 -22.86
CA LEU A 3 0.05 -2.41 -21.89
C LEU A 3 -0.89 -1.42 -22.55
N THR A 4 -2.18 -1.53 -22.26
CA THR A 4 -3.22 -0.65 -22.80
C THR A 4 -3.98 0.00 -21.66
N HIS A 5 -4.59 1.16 -21.91
CA HIS A 5 -5.55 1.73 -20.98
C HIS A 5 -6.76 0.77 -20.81
N PRO A 6 -7.32 0.60 -19.59
CA PRO A 6 -8.61 -0.08 -19.40
C PRO A 6 -9.75 0.57 -20.20
N GLU A 7 -10.74 -0.23 -20.60
CA GLU A 7 -11.96 0.31 -21.20
C GLU A 7 -12.83 1.06 -20.18
N SER A 8 -13.79 1.85 -20.66
CA SER A 8 -14.64 2.72 -19.83
C SER A 8 -15.45 1.98 -18.76
N ASP A 9 -15.84 0.74 -19.01
CA ASP A 9 -16.64 -0.12 -18.14
C ASP A 9 -15.79 -1.19 -17.42
N GLU A 10 -14.47 -1.10 -17.53
CA GLU A 10 -13.55 -2.10 -17.05
C GLU A 10 -12.91 -1.67 -15.71
N ILE A 11 -12.87 -2.57 -14.75
CA ILE A 11 -12.21 -2.37 -13.46
C ILE A 11 -10.78 -2.92 -13.58
N GLU A 12 -9.82 -2.16 -13.07
CA GLU A 12 -8.44 -2.63 -12.95
C GLU A 12 -7.94 -2.46 -11.53
N VAL A 13 -7.21 -3.45 -11.02
CA VAL A 13 -6.35 -3.32 -9.84
C VAL A 13 -4.93 -3.71 -10.22
N THR A 14 -4.01 -2.77 -10.05
CA THR A 14 -2.58 -2.93 -10.33
C THR A 14 -1.81 -2.72 -9.04
N VAL A 15 -1.19 -3.79 -8.53
CA VAL A 15 -0.34 -3.76 -7.33
C VAL A 15 1.12 -3.76 -7.74
N ILE A 16 1.88 -2.81 -7.22
CA ILE A 16 3.27 -2.54 -7.58
C ILE A 16 4.16 -2.69 -6.34
N GLY A 17 5.30 -3.35 -6.51
CA GLY A 17 6.35 -3.47 -5.49
C GLY A 17 7.23 -4.71 -5.69
N PRO A 18 8.30 -4.89 -4.90
CA PRO A 18 8.86 -3.91 -3.99
C PRO A 18 9.70 -2.88 -4.77
N GLY A 19 9.61 -1.62 -4.37
CA GLY A 19 10.58 -0.58 -4.68
C GLY A 19 11.09 0.05 -3.38
N PHE A 20 11.36 1.35 -3.38
CA PHE A 20 11.11 2.15 -2.18
C PHE A 20 9.59 2.23 -2.03
N GLY A 21 9.05 1.17 -1.44
CA GLY A 21 7.66 1.02 -1.11
C GLY A 21 6.80 0.17 -2.02
N GLU A 22 5.50 0.31 -1.84
CA GLU A 22 4.44 -0.31 -2.62
C GLU A 22 3.38 0.71 -3.04
N SER A 23 2.59 0.36 -4.06
CA SER A 23 1.48 1.19 -4.50
C SER A 23 0.40 0.33 -5.13
N VAL A 24 -0.85 0.78 -5.00
CA VAL A 24 -2.01 0.17 -5.64
C VAL A 24 -2.69 1.20 -6.51
N LEU A 25 -2.80 0.92 -7.80
CA LEU A 25 -3.56 1.71 -8.77
C LEU A 25 -4.88 1.01 -9.08
N ILE A 26 -5.96 1.78 -9.12
CA ILE A 26 -7.31 1.25 -9.28
C ILE A 26 -8.06 2.08 -10.30
N HIS A 27 -8.47 1.45 -11.40
CA HIS A 27 -9.37 2.07 -12.37
C HIS A 27 -10.80 1.71 -11.98
N LEU A 28 -11.62 2.72 -11.72
CA LEU A 28 -13.03 2.56 -11.36
C LEU A 28 -13.93 2.43 -12.59
N GLY A 29 -13.48 2.93 -13.74
CA GLY A 29 -14.30 3.17 -14.93
C GLY A 29 -14.16 4.62 -15.42
N ASP A 30 -14.37 4.84 -16.71
CA ASP A 30 -14.32 6.15 -17.38
C ASP A 30 -13.09 7.01 -17.02
N ARG A 31 -11.91 6.39 -17.08
CA ARG A 31 -10.61 7.01 -16.77
C ARG A 31 -10.50 7.57 -15.35
N LYS A 32 -11.37 7.16 -14.43
CA LYS A 32 -11.31 7.58 -13.02
C LYS A 32 -10.38 6.63 -12.27
N TRP A 33 -9.24 7.16 -11.83
CA TRP A 33 -8.24 6.39 -11.09
C TRP A 33 -8.17 6.81 -9.62
N ILE A 34 -7.94 5.80 -8.78
CA ILE A 34 -7.46 5.95 -7.40
C ILE A 34 -6.04 5.41 -7.34
N THR A 35 -5.21 6.06 -6.54
CA THR A 35 -3.92 5.50 -6.12
C THR A 35 -3.87 5.43 -4.60
N ILE A 36 -3.38 4.32 -4.09
CA ILE A 36 -3.06 4.14 -2.68
C ILE A 36 -1.56 3.96 -2.57
N ASP A 37 -0.93 4.76 -1.72
CA ASP A 37 0.51 4.79 -1.50
C ASP A 37 1.30 5.08 -2.79
N CYS A 38 2.62 5.04 -2.69
CA CYS A 38 3.54 5.32 -3.76
C CYS A 38 4.77 4.42 -3.67
N CYS A 39 5.25 4.01 -4.84
CA CYS A 39 6.44 3.20 -4.99
C CYS A 39 7.42 3.92 -5.92
N VAL A 40 8.67 4.04 -5.47
CA VAL A 40 9.78 4.57 -6.29
C VAL A 40 10.75 3.46 -6.64
N ASP A 41 11.15 3.36 -7.90
CA ASP A 41 12.18 2.42 -8.34
C ASP A 41 13.51 2.72 -7.64
N ARG A 42 14.13 1.67 -7.08
CA ARG A 42 15.34 1.85 -6.26
C ARG A 42 16.55 2.29 -7.07
N ASN A 43 16.60 1.94 -8.35
CA ASN A 43 17.69 2.25 -9.26
C ASN A 43 17.42 3.57 -9.98
N THR A 44 16.33 3.63 -10.73
CA THR A 44 16.05 4.74 -11.64
C THR A 44 15.53 5.96 -10.89
N LYS A 45 15.09 5.78 -9.63
CA LYS A 45 14.39 6.78 -8.82
C LYS A 45 13.08 7.25 -9.45
N GLN A 46 12.60 6.53 -10.46
CA GLN A 46 11.34 6.83 -11.13
C GLN A 46 10.17 6.52 -10.20
N ASN A 47 9.17 7.40 -10.19
CA ASN A 47 7.88 7.15 -9.58
C ASN A 47 7.14 6.09 -10.43
N VAL A 48 7.00 4.88 -9.90
CA VAL A 48 6.53 3.71 -10.66
C VAL A 48 5.05 3.82 -11.02
N PRO A 49 4.14 4.28 -10.12
CA PRO A 49 2.76 4.55 -10.51
C PRO A 49 2.64 5.56 -11.65
N LEU A 50 3.41 6.65 -11.63
CA LEU A 50 3.41 7.63 -12.73
C LEU A 50 3.94 7.02 -14.03
N ALA A 51 4.98 6.20 -13.96
CA ALA A 51 5.53 5.51 -15.12
C ALA A 51 4.50 4.57 -15.76
N TYR A 52 3.79 3.78 -14.94
CA TYR A 52 2.74 2.88 -15.40
C TYR A 52 1.60 3.63 -16.09
N LEU A 53 1.07 4.67 -15.43
CA LEU A 53 -0.04 5.46 -15.97
C LEU A 53 0.33 6.15 -17.28
N ALA A 54 1.56 6.65 -17.39
CA ALA A 54 2.08 7.21 -18.64
C ALA A 54 2.20 6.16 -19.75
N GLU A 55 2.69 4.94 -19.43
CA GLU A 55 2.85 3.84 -20.39
C GLU A 55 1.50 3.41 -21.00
N ILE A 56 0.43 3.39 -20.21
CA ILE A 56 -0.92 3.07 -20.69
C ILE A 56 -1.66 4.28 -21.30
N GLY A 57 -1.06 5.47 -21.34
CA GLY A 57 -1.66 6.67 -21.92
C GLY A 57 -2.75 7.35 -21.06
N ALA A 58 -2.69 7.18 -19.73
CA ALA A 58 -3.54 7.94 -18.81
C ALA A 58 -3.03 9.39 -18.67
N ASP A 59 -3.95 10.36 -18.63
CA ASP A 59 -3.64 11.74 -18.33
C ASP A 59 -3.66 11.93 -16.81
N VAL A 60 -2.53 11.66 -16.16
CA VAL A 60 -2.40 11.72 -14.69
C VAL A 60 -2.97 13.00 -14.08
N ALA A 61 -2.84 14.14 -14.78
CA ALA A 61 -3.28 15.43 -14.25
C ALA A 61 -4.78 15.51 -14.02
N SER A 62 -5.57 14.80 -14.84
CA SER A 62 -7.03 14.80 -14.80
C SER A 62 -7.61 13.44 -14.40
N ASP A 63 -6.98 12.32 -14.75
CA ASP A 63 -7.52 10.97 -14.60
C ASP A 63 -7.43 10.47 -13.14
N ILE A 64 -6.41 10.87 -12.37
CA ILE A 64 -6.35 10.55 -10.93
C ILE A 64 -7.30 11.46 -10.15
N LYS A 65 -8.27 10.85 -9.48
CA LYS A 65 -9.33 11.55 -8.73
C LYS A 65 -9.12 11.52 -7.22
N LEU A 66 -8.41 10.50 -6.72
CA LEU A 66 -8.13 10.34 -5.30
C LEU A 66 -6.75 9.69 -5.09
N VAL A 67 -5.95 10.31 -4.23
CA VAL A 67 -4.67 9.79 -3.72
C VAL A 67 -4.85 9.50 -2.24
N ILE A 68 -4.61 8.26 -1.80
CA ILE A 68 -4.71 7.85 -0.40
C ILE A 68 -3.32 7.49 0.11
N ALA A 69 -2.89 8.09 1.22
CA ALA A 69 -1.70 7.66 1.96
C ALA A 69 -2.14 6.77 3.13
N SER A 70 -1.71 5.51 3.11
CA SER A 70 -2.13 4.52 4.11
C SER A 70 -1.50 4.78 5.47
N HIS A 71 -0.20 5.07 5.53
CA HIS A 71 0.54 5.51 6.71
C HIS A 71 1.91 6.08 6.27
N TRP A 72 2.71 6.61 7.20
CA TRP A 72 3.89 7.46 6.88
C TRP A 72 5.23 6.75 7.01
N HIS A 73 5.27 5.46 6.71
CA HIS A 73 6.54 4.77 6.50
C HIS A 73 7.09 5.02 5.10
N ASP A 74 8.42 5.10 4.99
CA ASP A 74 9.11 5.44 3.75
C ASP A 74 8.80 4.45 2.60
N ASP A 75 8.39 3.22 2.92
CA ASP A 75 7.93 2.20 1.99
C ASP A 75 6.44 2.28 1.63
N HIS A 76 5.77 3.38 1.96
CA HIS A 76 4.40 3.66 1.49
C HIS A 76 4.28 5.03 0.84
N ILE A 77 5.07 6.02 1.27
CA ILE A 77 4.86 7.42 0.85
C ILE A 77 6.01 8.00 0.03
N LYS A 78 7.08 7.25 -0.23
CA LYS A 78 8.21 7.80 -0.98
C LYS A 78 7.77 8.13 -2.41
N GLY A 79 7.91 9.40 -2.81
CA GLY A 79 7.47 9.90 -4.12
C GLY A 79 6.00 10.31 -4.16
N LEU A 80 5.28 10.26 -3.02
CA LEU A 80 3.88 10.64 -2.94
C LEU A 80 3.67 12.13 -3.25
N PHE A 81 4.58 13.01 -2.80
CA PHE A 81 4.54 14.42 -3.18
C PHE A 81 4.60 14.62 -4.70
N ASP A 82 5.49 13.91 -5.40
CA ASP A 82 5.62 14.01 -6.86
C ASP A 82 4.36 13.49 -7.57
N LEU A 83 3.83 12.36 -7.08
CA LEU A 83 2.58 11.79 -7.57
C LEU A 83 1.41 12.77 -7.43
N LEU A 84 1.24 13.35 -6.24
CA LEU A 84 0.16 14.28 -5.96
C LEU A 84 0.35 15.58 -6.75
N THR A 85 1.60 16.03 -6.92
CA THR A 85 1.95 17.20 -7.75
C THR A 85 1.51 16.99 -9.21
N ALA A 86 1.77 15.81 -9.77
CA ALA A 86 1.32 15.45 -11.10
C ALA A 86 -0.22 15.35 -11.20
N ALA A 87 -0.87 14.77 -10.19
CA ALA A 87 -2.32 14.57 -10.10
C ALA A 87 -3.06 15.86 -9.70
N LYS A 88 -3.17 16.82 -10.63
CA LYS A 88 -3.71 18.17 -10.35
C LYS A 88 -5.17 18.17 -9.88
N SER A 89 -6.00 17.28 -10.41
CA SER A 89 -7.41 17.17 -10.02
C SER A 89 -7.66 16.30 -8.79
N ALA A 90 -6.64 15.62 -8.27
CA ALA A 90 -6.85 14.64 -7.22
C ALA A 90 -7.17 15.30 -5.87
N ARG A 91 -8.17 14.72 -5.20
CA ARG A 91 -8.34 14.86 -3.76
C ARG A 91 -7.27 14.03 -3.06
N PHE A 92 -6.92 14.41 -1.84
CA PHE A 92 -5.94 13.68 -1.03
C PHE A 92 -6.58 13.18 0.25
N CYS A 93 -6.33 11.93 0.62
CA CYS A 93 -6.78 11.33 1.86
C CYS A 93 -5.62 10.74 2.65
N CYS A 94 -5.65 10.91 3.97
CA CYS A 94 -4.72 10.27 4.90
C CYS A 94 -5.39 10.01 6.26
N SER A 95 -4.72 9.26 7.14
CA SER A 95 -5.21 9.01 8.51
C SER A 95 -5.50 10.30 9.29
N GLU A 96 -6.63 10.35 10.00
CA GLU A 96 -7.06 11.51 10.80
C GLU A 96 -6.02 11.95 11.86
N ALA A 97 -5.25 10.99 12.38
CA ALA A 97 -4.17 11.18 13.37
C ALA A 97 -3.16 12.30 13.04
N LEU A 98 -2.98 12.56 11.75
CA LEU A 98 -1.89 13.37 11.22
C LEU A 98 -2.17 14.87 11.27
N THR A 99 -3.36 15.27 11.70
CA THR A 99 -3.71 16.69 11.87
C THR A 99 -3.66 17.17 13.31
N SER A 100 -3.38 16.26 14.25
CA SER A 100 -3.11 16.65 15.63
C SER A 100 -1.97 17.67 15.66
N VAL A 101 -2.14 18.71 16.48
CA VAL A 101 -1.10 19.74 16.68
C VAL A 101 0.19 19.06 17.16
N GLU A 102 0.03 18.00 17.94
CA GLU A 102 1.07 17.12 18.45
C GLU A 102 1.85 16.47 17.31
N PHE A 103 1.17 15.90 16.31
CA PHE A 103 1.84 15.31 15.15
C PHE A 103 2.50 16.38 14.27
N CYS A 104 1.86 17.52 14.04
CA CYS A 104 2.48 18.62 13.29
C CYS A 104 3.74 19.13 14.00
N ALA A 105 3.71 19.28 15.32
CA ALA A 105 4.86 19.69 16.12
C ALA A 105 5.99 18.65 16.05
N TYR A 106 5.64 17.36 16.14
CA TYR A 106 6.56 16.26 15.89
C TYR A 106 7.18 16.35 14.48
N ALA A 107 6.36 16.39 13.44
CA ALA A 107 6.82 16.42 12.05
C ALA A 107 7.76 17.60 11.77
N VAL A 108 7.44 18.80 12.26
CA VAL A 108 8.30 19.99 12.12
C VAL A 108 9.63 19.84 12.85
N ARG A 109 9.65 19.26 14.06
CA ARG A 109 10.88 19.01 14.82
C ARG A 109 11.79 18.02 14.09
N HIS A 110 11.20 16.95 13.55
CA HIS A 110 11.96 15.90 12.86
C HIS A 110 12.42 16.30 11.46
N ALA A 111 11.66 17.13 10.75
CA ALA A 111 12.10 17.70 9.47
C ALA A 111 13.32 18.63 9.61
N LYS A 112 13.48 19.29 10.78
CA LYS A 112 14.63 20.17 11.07
C LYS A 112 15.91 19.41 11.45
N ASN A 113 15.80 18.18 11.97
CA ASN A 113 16.94 17.33 12.31
C ASN A 113 17.34 16.47 11.09
N ILE A 114 18.01 17.11 10.12
CA ILE A 114 18.45 16.55 8.82
C ILE A 114 19.64 15.58 8.98
N THR A 115 19.77 14.88 10.11
CA THR A 115 20.77 13.82 10.28
C THR A 115 20.19 12.47 9.88
N ARG A 116 20.30 12.21 8.57
CA ARG A 116 20.25 10.92 7.84
C ARG A 116 19.81 9.67 8.63
N ARG A 117 18.52 9.33 8.54
CA ARG A 117 17.97 7.97 8.24
C ARG A 117 16.46 7.81 8.51
N PHE A 118 15.80 8.76 9.19
CA PHE A 118 14.40 8.63 9.61
C PHE A 118 13.55 9.91 9.42
N SER A 119 13.90 10.76 8.47
CA SER A 119 13.20 12.05 8.20
C SER A 119 12.37 12.04 6.91
N GLY A 120 12.32 10.94 6.15
CA GLY A 120 11.63 10.86 4.86
C GLY A 120 10.12 11.07 5.01
N GLY A 121 9.50 10.21 5.81
CA GLY A 121 8.12 10.28 6.31
C GLY A 121 7.60 11.70 6.55
N ALA A 122 8.21 12.37 7.52
CA ALA A 122 7.80 13.71 7.95
C ALA A 122 8.05 14.80 6.89
N SER A 123 9.11 14.68 6.09
CA SER A 123 9.40 15.63 5.01
C SER A 123 8.34 15.55 3.90
N GLU A 124 8.04 14.34 3.43
CA GLU A 124 6.99 14.08 2.43
C GLU A 124 5.65 14.61 2.93
N PHE A 125 5.31 14.34 4.20
CA PHE A 125 4.08 14.86 4.80
C PHE A 125 3.97 16.38 4.72
N LEU A 126 5.02 17.09 5.14
CA LEU A 126 5.02 18.55 5.12
C LEU A 126 4.96 19.11 3.69
N GLN A 127 5.60 18.44 2.72
CA GLN A 127 5.53 18.84 1.32
C GLN A 127 4.12 18.65 0.76
N VAL A 128 3.45 17.54 1.07
CA VAL A 128 2.05 17.29 0.71
C VAL A 128 1.13 18.36 1.32
N LEU A 129 1.27 18.66 2.62
CA LEU A 129 0.44 19.69 3.25
C LEU A 129 0.63 21.07 2.61
N ARG A 130 1.87 21.44 2.27
CA ARG A 130 2.14 22.70 1.56
C ARG A 130 1.49 22.74 0.19
N LEU A 131 1.61 21.66 -0.59
CA LEU A 131 0.97 21.56 -1.90
C LEU A 131 -0.56 21.68 -1.79
N LEU A 132 -1.17 21.04 -0.81
CA LEU A 132 -2.62 21.15 -0.58
C LEU A 132 -3.03 22.58 -0.23
N ALA A 133 -2.25 23.25 0.64
CA ALA A 133 -2.48 24.65 0.97
C ALA A 133 -2.35 25.58 -0.26
N GLU A 134 -1.34 25.35 -1.12
CA GLU A 134 -1.17 26.07 -2.39
C GLU A 134 -2.37 25.87 -3.34
N ARG A 135 -2.91 24.65 -3.36
CA ARG A 135 -4.13 24.30 -4.12
C ARG A 135 -5.42 24.82 -3.48
N LYS A 136 -5.36 25.40 -2.28
CA LYS A 136 -6.55 25.74 -1.46
C LYS A 136 -7.46 24.54 -1.20
N ASN A 137 -6.86 23.35 -1.10
CA ASN A 137 -7.55 22.11 -0.79
C ASN A 137 -7.19 21.68 0.64
N CYS A 138 -8.12 20.97 1.28
CA CYS A 138 -7.87 20.29 2.55
C CYS A 138 -7.75 18.79 2.32
N PRO A 139 -6.92 18.09 3.10
CA PRO A 139 -6.95 16.63 3.12
C PRO A 139 -8.32 16.13 3.62
N GLU A 140 -8.81 15.06 3.01
CA GLU A 140 -9.86 14.23 3.58
C GLU A 140 -9.24 13.27 4.58
N PHE A 141 -9.96 12.96 5.64
CA PHE A 141 -9.43 12.08 6.68
C PHE A 141 -10.04 10.69 6.55
N ALA A 142 -9.17 9.69 6.56
CA ALA A 142 -9.56 8.31 6.70
C ALA A 142 -9.87 8.01 8.17
N GLY A 143 -10.85 7.14 8.37
CA GLY A 143 -11.25 6.64 9.68
C GLY A 143 -12.21 5.48 9.52
N LYS A 144 -12.58 4.88 10.64
CA LYS A 144 -13.49 3.74 10.69
C LYS A 144 -14.83 4.05 10.02
N ASP A 145 -15.25 3.12 9.14
CA ASP A 145 -16.53 3.08 8.43
C ASP A 145 -16.87 4.35 7.62
N ARG A 146 -15.87 5.05 7.10
CA ARG A 146 -16.07 6.33 6.43
C ARG A 146 -16.10 6.16 4.92
N ARG A 147 -17.18 6.62 4.27
CA ARG A 147 -17.28 6.70 2.81
C ARG A 147 -16.60 7.98 2.30
N LEU A 148 -15.52 7.83 1.54
CA LEU A 148 -14.78 8.95 0.92
C LEU A 148 -15.37 9.37 -0.43
N TRP A 149 -16.03 8.43 -1.12
CA TRP A 149 -16.57 8.70 -2.45
C TRP A 149 -17.73 7.77 -2.78
N LEU A 150 -18.75 8.33 -3.43
CA LEU A 150 -19.81 7.63 -4.13
C LEU A 150 -19.83 8.12 -5.58
N LEU A 151 -19.74 7.20 -6.51
CA LEU A 151 -20.00 7.37 -7.94
C LEU A 151 -21.30 6.64 -8.26
N PRO A 152 -22.42 7.37 -8.44
CA PRO A 152 -23.68 6.74 -8.78
C PRO A 152 -23.60 6.02 -10.13
N LYS A 153 -24.33 4.92 -10.28
CA LYS A 153 -24.39 4.08 -11.48
C LYS A 153 -24.63 4.85 -12.78
N ASP A 154 -25.39 5.94 -12.72
CA ASP A 154 -25.72 6.76 -13.90
C ASP A 154 -24.55 7.68 -14.33
N THR A 155 -23.44 7.68 -13.58
CA THR A 155 -22.25 8.51 -13.83
C THR A 155 -21.02 7.70 -14.26
N ILE A 156 -21.18 6.37 -14.42
CA ILE A 156 -20.10 5.45 -14.76
C ILE A 156 -20.55 4.35 -15.72
N SER A 157 -19.73 4.04 -16.72
CA SER A 157 -20.11 3.21 -17.88
C SER A 157 -20.48 1.77 -17.54
N HIS A 158 -19.97 1.20 -16.44
CA HIS A 158 -20.33 -0.16 -16.02
C HIS A 158 -21.71 -0.23 -15.32
N GLY A 159 -22.38 0.90 -15.07
CA GLY A 159 -23.79 0.93 -14.65
C GLY A 159 -24.08 0.39 -13.25
N VAL A 160 -23.09 0.39 -12.34
CA VAL A 160 -23.30 0.08 -10.92
C VAL A 160 -22.73 1.18 -10.04
N ASP A 161 -23.28 1.34 -8.83
CA ASP A 161 -22.72 2.28 -7.86
C ASP A 161 -21.30 1.83 -7.48
N CYS A 162 -20.37 2.79 -7.53
CA CYS A 162 -19.01 2.59 -7.08
C CYS A 162 -18.77 3.41 -5.80
N GLU A 163 -18.34 2.76 -4.73
CA GLU A 163 -18.14 3.40 -3.42
C GLU A 163 -16.75 3.12 -2.87
N VAL A 164 -16.12 4.14 -2.29
CA VAL A 164 -14.80 4.05 -1.66
C VAL A 164 -14.95 4.27 -0.16
N TYR A 165 -14.67 3.24 0.63
CA TYR A 165 -14.69 3.28 2.08
C TYR A 165 -13.30 3.14 2.67
N THR A 166 -13.08 3.82 3.79
CA THR A 166 -12.01 3.53 4.74
C THR A 166 -12.60 2.81 5.96
N LEU A 167 -11.93 1.75 6.42
CA LEU A 167 -12.37 0.91 7.53
C LEU A 167 -11.54 1.11 8.80
N ALA A 168 -10.33 1.64 8.64
CA ALA A 168 -9.38 1.96 9.70
C ALA A 168 -8.70 3.31 9.40
N PRO A 169 -8.12 3.99 10.41
CA PRO A 169 -8.03 3.58 11.81
C PRO A 169 -9.34 3.75 12.60
N SER A 170 -9.47 3.00 13.70
CA SER A 170 -10.53 3.16 14.70
C SER A 170 -10.29 4.35 15.62
N ASN A 171 -11.34 4.81 16.32
CA ASN A 171 -11.20 5.83 17.36
C ASN A 171 -10.24 5.39 18.48
N GLY A 172 -10.20 4.09 18.79
CA GLY A 172 -9.25 3.53 19.76
C GLY A 172 -7.80 3.66 19.29
N GLN A 173 -7.55 3.38 18.01
CA GLN A 173 -6.22 3.53 17.41
C GLN A 173 -5.78 5.00 17.40
N PHE A 174 -6.71 5.91 17.09
CA PHE A 174 -6.44 7.35 17.16
C PHE A 174 -6.15 7.82 18.60
N ALA A 175 -6.92 7.39 19.60
CA ALA A 175 -6.70 7.73 21.00
C ALA A 175 -5.36 7.17 21.54
N LEU A 176 -5.01 5.95 21.13
CA LEU A 176 -3.71 5.35 21.44
C LEU A 176 -2.58 6.19 20.85
N PHE A 177 -2.70 6.58 19.59
CA PHE A 177 -1.72 7.43 18.93
C PHE A 177 -1.53 8.77 19.66
N LEU A 178 -2.63 9.46 20.01
CA LEU A 178 -2.55 10.72 20.75
C LEU A 178 -1.84 10.54 22.10
N THR A 179 -2.15 9.47 22.83
CA THR A 179 -1.49 9.16 24.10
C THR A 179 0.02 8.94 23.93
N GLU A 180 0.42 8.21 22.89
CA GLU A 180 1.84 7.96 22.62
C GLU A 180 2.57 9.23 22.20
N ILE A 181 2.00 10.04 21.31
CA ILE A 181 2.66 11.26 20.86
C ILE A 181 2.74 12.33 21.96
N SER A 182 1.76 12.41 22.87
CA SER A 182 1.85 13.29 24.03
C SER A 182 3.01 12.93 24.95
N LYS A 183 3.28 11.63 25.19
CA LYS A 183 4.44 11.18 25.98
C LYS A 183 5.75 11.60 25.31
N ILE A 184 5.81 11.46 23.99
CA ILE A 184 6.96 11.84 23.17
C ILE A 184 7.26 13.35 23.28
N LEU A 185 6.22 14.19 23.27
CA LEU A 185 6.38 15.65 23.40
C LEU A 185 6.76 16.09 24.81
N ALA A 186 6.33 15.36 25.84
CA ALA A 186 6.58 15.69 27.24
C ALA A 186 8.04 15.46 27.70
N ASP A 187 8.78 14.56 27.06
CA ASP A 187 10.19 14.31 27.37
C ASP A 187 11.09 14.38 26.13
N PRO A 188 11.62 15.58 25.81
CA PRO A 188 12.48 15.82 24.67
C PRO A 188 13.84 15.10 24.69
N SER A 189 14.24 14.55 25.85
CA SER A 189 15.61 14.09 26.15
C SER A 189 15.79 12.57 26.02
N HIS A 190 14.70 11.82 25.88
CA HIS A 190 14.75 10.36 25.79
C HIS A 190 14.94 9.85 24.36
N ASP A 191 16.10 9.27 24.09
CA ASP A 191 16.46 8.47 22.89
C ASP A 191 15.57 7.23 22.65
N ARG A 192 14.52 7.00 23.45
CA ARG A 192 13.51 5.93 23.26
C ARG A 192 12.58 6.17 22.06
N PHE A 193 12.74 7.29 21.36
CA PHE A 193 12.08 7.60 20.07
C PHE A 193 12.20 6.50 19.01
N ARG A 194 13.22 5.64 19.08
CA ARG A 194 13.45 4.56 18.12
C ARG A 194 12.45 3.39 18.21
N ALA A 195 11.82 3.17 19.36
CA ALA A 195 10.93 2.02 19.60
C ALA A 195 9.43 2.33 19.42
N GLN A 196 9.04 3.61 19.32
CA GLN A 196 7.64 4.03 19.16
C GLN A 196 7.27 4.40 17.70
N ALA A 197 8.25 4.44 16.80
CA ALA A 197 8.03 4.52 15.35
C ALA A 197 7.35 3.25 14.79
N ASP A 198 7.35 2.15 15.55
CA ASP A 198 6.68 0.88 15.24
C ASP A 198 5.14 0.97 15.37
N ASN A 199 4.59 2.07 15.90
CA ASN A 199 3.14 2.25 16.10
C ASN A 199 2.42 2.94 14.92
N GLN A 200 3.11 3.27 13.82
CA GLN A 200 2.45 3.93 12.67
C GLN A 200 1.54 2.99 11.88
N ASN A 201 1.80 1.68 11.92
CA ASN A 201 0.94 0.66 11.32
C ASN A 201 -0.45 0.62 11.98
N ASN A 202 -0.55 1.05 13.24
CA ASN A 202 -1.85 1.22 13.88
C ASN A 202 -2.68 2.36 13.29
N LEU A 203 -2.10 3.21 12.47
CA LEU A 203 -2.79 4.26 11.73
C LEU A 203 -3.01 3.92 10.26
N SER A 204 -2.69 2.69 9.85
CA SER A 204 -2.89 2.23 8.48
C SER A 204 -4.35 2.40 8.04
N VAL A 205 -4.52 3.03 6.88
CA VAL A 205 -5.82 3.18 6.23
C VAL A 205 -6.14 1.91 5.45
N VAL A 206 -7.06 1.10 5.99
CA VAL A 206 -7.66 -0.02 5.26
C VAL A 206 -8.78 0.51 4.38
N CYS A 207 -8.78 0.13 3.11
CA CYS A 207 -9.82 0.54 2.16
C CYS A 207 -10.66 -0.66 1.70
N GLN A 208 -11.97 -0.43 1.55
CA GLN A 208 -12.85 -1.33 0.82
C GLN A 208 -13.55 -0.54 -0.29
N ILE A 209 -13.44 -1.04 -1.53
CA ILE A 209 -14.02 -0.40 -2.70
C ILE A 209 -15.09 -1.32 -3.26
N LEU A 210 -16.29 -0.78 -3.44
CA LEU A 210 -17.48 -1.54 -3.83
C LEU A 210 -17.87 -1.22 -5.26
N PHE A 211 -18.33 -2.24 -5.97
CA PHE A 211 -18.97 -2.16 -7.28
C PHE A 211 -20.26 -2.99 -7.22
N GLY A 212 -21.33 -2.39 -6.70
CA GLY A 212 -22.55 -3.14 -6.34
C GLY A 212 -22.26 -4.23 -5.30
N GLU A 213 -22.37 -5.50 -5.71
CA GLU A 213 -22.15 -6.67 -4.84
C GLU A 213 -20.68 -7.13 -4.80
N GLU A 214 -19.87 -6.73 -5.78
CA GLU A 214 -18.43 -7.04 -5.79
C GLU A 214 -17.65 -6.01 -4.97
N SER A 215 -16.53 -6.44 -4.36
CA SER A 215 -15.64 -5.49 -3.68
C SER A 215 -14.16 -5.88 -3.72
N ILE A 216 -13.32 -4.88 -3.48
CA ILE A 216 -11.86 -4.98 -3.33
C ILE A 216 -11.53 -4.61 -1.88
N LEU A 217 -10.72 -5.43 -1.20
CA LEU A 217 -10.18 -5.13 0.13
C LEU A 217 -8.68 -4.86 0.05
N LEU A 218 -8.23 -3.75 0.64
CA LEU A 218 -6.84 -3.32 0.65
C LEU A 218 -6.37 -3.13 2.09
N GLY A 219 -5.58 -4.07 2.59
CA GLY A 219 -5.27 -4.19 4.02
C GLY A 219 -4.19 -3.25 4.55
N ALA A 220 -3.47 -2.52 3.69
CA ALA A 220 -2.31 -1.70 4.06
C ALA A 220 -1.37 -2.48 5.00
N ASP A 221 -0.90 -1.89 6.09
CA ASP A 221 -0.05 -2.56 7.08
C ASP A 221 -0.77 -2.82 8.40
N LEU A 222 -2.11 -2.92 8.36
CA LEU A 222 -2.90 -3.10 9.58
C LEU A 222 -2.60 -4.46 10.24
N GLU A 223 -2.22 -4.42 11.51
CA GLU A 223 -1.93 -5.60 12.32
C GLU A 223 -3.10 -6.00 13.22
N ASN A 224 -3.05 -7.23 13.72
CA ASN A 224 -3.88 -7.63 14.86
C ASN A 224 -3.34 -7.03 16.16
N GLN A 225 -4.26 -6.73 17.06
CA GLN A 225 -3.95 -6.21 18.39
C GLN A 225 -4.69 -7.05 19.44
N ARG A 226 -4.18 -7.06 20.67
CA ARG A 226 -4.84 -7.77 21.79
C ARG A 226 -6.17 -7.12 22.18
N ASP A 227 -6.26 -5.81 22.04
CA ASP A 227 -7.47 -5.04 22.27
C ASP A 227 -8.36 -5.12 21.01
N VAL A 228 -9.56 -5.67 21.16
CA VAL A 228 -10.54 -5.85 20.08
C VAL A 228 -11.07 -4.54 19.50
N THR A 229 -10.85 -3.42 20.19
CA THR A 229 -11.18 -2.08 19.70
C THR A 229 -10.14 -1.53 18.71
N LEU A 230 -9.03 -2.25 18.52
CA LEU A 230 -7.92 -1.91 17.63
C LEU A 230 -7.76 -2.96 16.51
N GLY A 231 -6.94 -2.66 15.50
CA GLY A 231 -6.55 -3.60 14.46
C GLY A 231 -7.74 -4.18 13.66
N TRP A 232 -7.55 -5.38 13.10
CA TRP A 232 -8.57 -6.08 12.31
C TRP A 232 -9.87 -6.36 13.07
N GLU A 233 -9.80 -6.73 14.36
CA GLU A 233 -11.00 -6.99 15.16
C GLU A 233 -11.90 -5.76 15.28
N SER A 234 -11.33 -4.55 15.28
CA SER A 234 -12.11 -3.32 15.28
C SER A 234 -12.94 -3.12 14.00
N ILE A 235 -12.45 -3.63 12.87
CA ILE A 235 -13.15 -3.63 11.58
C ILE A 235 -14.21 -4.74 11.58
N LEU A 236 -13.82 -5.96 11.93
CA LEU A 236 -14.68 -7.14 11.92
C LEU A 236 -15.90 -6.98 12.83
N SER A 237 -15.72 -6.35 13.99
CA SER A 237 -16.78 -6.04 14.95
C SER A 237 -17.66 -4.85 14.54
N SER A 238 -17.32 -4.13 13.47
CA SER A 238 -18.08 -2.95 13.08
C SER A 238 -19.40 -3.28 12.40
N PHE A 239 -20.46 -2.60 12.84
CA PHE A 239 -21.75 -2.61 12.16
C PHE A 239 -21.87 -1.55 11.06
N GLY A 240 -21.02 -0.52 11.10
CA GLY A 240 -21.05 0.59 10.13
C GLY A 240 -20.33 0.30 8.80
N ARG A 241 -19.50 -0.75 8.76
CA ARG A 241 -18.76 -1.10 7.54
C ARG A 241 -19.66 -1.70 6.46
N PRO A 242 -19.28 -1.59 5.17
CA PRO A 242 -19.87 -2.40 4.13
C PRO A 242 -19.75 -3.90 4.42
N ARG A 243 -20.76 -4.66 4.01
CA ARG A 243 -20.92 -6.09 4.33
C ARG A 243 -20.60 -7.02 3.16
N GLN A 244 -20.40 -6.47 1.98
CA GLN A 244 -19.98 -7.17 0.78
C GLN A 244 -18.65 -7.87 1.03
N THR A 245 -18.53 -9.10 0.54
CA THR A 245 -17.28 -9.85 0.53
C THR A 245 -16.42 -9.45 -0.66
N SER A 246 -15.10 -9.40 -0.48
CA SER A 246 -14.18 -8.96 -1.52
C SER A 246 -13.64 -10.11 -2.37
N SER A 247 -13.58 -9.91 -3.68
CA SER A 247 -13.04 -10.83 -4.67
C SER A 247 -11.57 -10.56 -5.02
N PHE A 248 -11.05 -9.41 -4.57
CA PHE A 248 -9.65 -9.03 -4.62
C PHE A 248 -9.16 -8.62 -3.22
N PHE A 249 -8.00 -9.12 -2.80
CA PHE A 249 -7.38 -8.78 -1.53
C PHE A 249 -5.90 -8.42 -1.68
N LYS A 250 -5.55 -7.16 -1.38
CA LYS A 250 -4.15 -6.82 -1.13
C LYS A 250 -3.83 -7.21 0.31
N ILE A 251 -3.05 -8.29 0.44
CA ILE A 251 -2.65 -8.87 1.72
C ILE A 251 -1.88 -7.82 2.53
N PRO A 252 -2.22 -7.65 3.82
CA PRO A 252 -1.64 -6.62 4.65
C PRO A 252 -0.21 -6.93 5.06
N HIS A 253 0.54 -5.86 5.35
CA HIS A 253 1.84 -5.88 6.00
C HIS A 253 2.79 -6.93 5.43
N HIS A 254 2.89 -6.92 4.10
CA HIS A 254 3.76 -7.81 3.32
C HIS A 254 3.53 -9.31 3.54
N GLY A 255 2.34 -9.69 4.02
CA GLY A 255 1.98 -11.07 4.34
C GLY A 255 2.42 -11.56 5.71
N SER A 256 2.88 -10.66 6.59
CA SER A 256 3.25 -10.98 7.97
C SER A 256 2.17 -11.77 8.72
N ALA A 257 2.60 -12.69 9.58
CA ALA A 257 1.71 -13.41 10.47
C ALA A 257 0.96 -12.51 11.48
N ASN A 258 1.54 -11.38 11.90
CA ASN A 258 0.87 -10.49 12.86
C ASN A 258 -0.30 -9.70 12.23
N ALA A 259 -0.32 -9.56 10.90
CA ALA A 259 -1.39 -8.93 10.15
C ALA A 259 -2.43 -9.92 9.60
N HIS A 260 -2.22 -11.22 9.80
CA HIS A 260 -3.15 -12.26 9.40
C HIS A 260 -4.28 -12.44 10.41
N ASN A 261 -5.52 -12.35 9.97
CA ASN A 261 -6.69 -12.63 10.78
C ASN A 261 -7.63 -13.59 10.04
N ASP A 262 -7.90 -14.77 10.60
CA ASP A 262 -8.73 -15.80 9.95
C ASP A 262 -10.13 -15.29 9.61
N ARG A 263 -10.70 -14.43 10.46
CA ARG A 263 -12.04 -13.87 10.25
C ARG A 263 -12.09 -12.87 9.10
N VAL A 264 -10.98 -12.24 8.73
CA VAL A 264 -10.94 -11.44 7.49
C VAL A 264 -11.15 -12.37 6.30
N TRP A 265 -10.46 -13.51 6.27
CA TRP A 265 -10.60 -14.49 5.19
C TRP A 265 -11.99 -15.14 5.14
N THR A 266 -12.61 -15.43 6.29
CA THR A 266 -13.93 -16.08 6.32
C THR A 266 -15.11 -15.12 6.22
N ASP A 267 -15.01 -13.93 6.82
CA ASP A 267 -16.15 -13.02 7.01
C ASP A 267 -16.13 -11.84 6.01
N MET A 268 -14.99 -11.58 5.34
CA MET A 268 -14.82 -10.42 4.47
C MET A 268 -14.38 -10.76 3.05
N LEU A 269 -13.94 -11.98 2.77
CA LEU A 269 -13.46 -12.39 1.44
C LEU A 269 -14.33 -13.51 0.86
N VAL A 270 -14.40 -13.59 -0.46
CA VAL A 270 -14.98 -14.77 -1.14
C VAL A 270 -14.00 -15.95 -1.08
N SER A 271 -14.50 -17.18 -1.17
CA SER A 271 -13.65 -18.38 -1.05
C SER A 271 -12.56 -18.52 -2.12
N ASP A 272 -12.74 -17.97 -3.33
CA ASP A 272 -11.74 -18.00 -4.42
C ASP A 272 -10.92 -16.70 -4.54
N VAL A 273 -10.87 -15.90 -3.48
CA VAL A 273 -10.31 -14.53 -3.51
C VAL A 273 -8.96 -14.45 -4.21
N PHE A 274 -8.85 -13.54 -5.17
CA PHE A 274 -7.58 -13.21 -5.80
C PHE A 274 -6.76 -12.35 -4.86
N SER A 275 -5.61 -12.85 -4.42
CA SER A 275 -4.81 -12.19 -3.40
C SER A 275 -3.43 -11.81 -3.91
N VAL A 276 -2.97 -10.62 -3.59
CA VAL A 276 -1.62 -10.15 -3.95
C VAL A 276 -0.86 -9.77 -2.70
N VAL A 277 0.39 -10.17 -2.61
CA VAL A 277 1.34 -9.70 -1.59
C VAL A 277 2.51 -8.98 -2.25
N THR A 278 2.94 -7.91 -1.62
CA THR A 278 4.15 -7.16 -1.94
C THR A 278 5.21 -7.54 -0.91
N PRO A 279 6.37 -8.06 -1.32
CA PRO A 279 7.39 -8.48 -0.38
C PRO A 279 8.04 -7.28 0.32
N TYR A 280 8.58 -7.53 1.50
CA TYR A 280 9.46 -6.61 2.20
C TYR A 280 10.82 -7.26 2.45
N ASP A 281 11.79 -6.85 1.64
CA ASP A 281 13.11 -7.47 1.51
C ASP A 281 14.21 -6.78 2.34
N ARG A 282 13.82 -5.87 3.23
CA ARG A 282 14.75 -5.09 4.07
C ARG A 282 14.97 -5.67 5.46
N LEU A 283 14.16 -6.67 5.84
CA LEU A 283 14.35 -7.40 7.09
C LEU A 283 15.48 -8.42 6.95
N VAL A 284 16.06 -8.79 8.09
CA VAL A 284 16.98 -9.94 8.19
C VAL A 284 16.29 -11.21 7.67
N HIS A 285 14.99 -11.34 7.96
CA HIS A 285 14.12 -12.36 7.41
C HIS A 285 13.05 -11.67 6.55
N PRO A 286 13.25 -11.59 5.22
CA PRO A 286 12.30 -10.99 4.30
C PRO A 286 10.89 -11.57 4.45
N LEU A 287 9.90 -10.70 4.27
CA LEU A 287 8.50 -11.08 4.22
C LEU A 287 8.00 -11.12 2.76
N PRO A 288 7.04 -11.99 2.42
CA PRO A 288 6.54 -13.09 3.26
C PRO A 288 7.58 -14.21 3.40
N THR A 289 7.66 -14.83 4.58
CA THR A 289 8.46 -16.06 4.78
C THR A 289 7.81 -17.26 4.08
N GLN A 290 8.52 -18.39 3.99
CA GLN A 290 7.93 -19.63 3.46
C GLN A 290 6.70 -20.09 4.28
N THR A 291 6.73 -19.88 5.60
CA THR A 291 5.58 -20.20 6.46
C THR A 291 4.41 -19.25 6.18
N ASP A 292 4.66 -17.97 5.96
CA ASP A 292 3.62 -17.01 5.57
C ASP A 292 2.98 -17.37 4.23
N ARG A 293 3.81 -17.77 3.26
CA ARG A 293 3.34 -18.27 1.97
C ARG A 293 2.45 -19.50 2.11
N ALA A 294 2.88 -20.49 2.89
CA ALA A 294 2.10 -21.69 3.13
C ALA A 294 0.76 -21.37 3.78
N ARG A 295 0.76 -20.49 4.80
CA ARG A 295 -0.46 -20.00 5.46
C ARG A 295 -1.40 -19.31 4.47
N ILE A 296 -0.91 -18.37 3.66
CA ILE A 296 -1.73 -17.63 2.69
C ILE A 296 -2.34 -18.57 1.63
N ASN A 297 -1.52 -19.48 1.06
CA ASN A 297 -1.99 -20.41 0.03
C ASN A 297 -2.98 -21.46 0.58
N ALA A 298 -3.07 -21.65 1.90
CA ALA A 298 -4.10 -22.50 2.50
C ALA A 298 -5.51 -21.90 2.40
N PHE A 299 -5.63 -20.57 2.22
CA PHE A 299 -6.91 -19.88 2.09
C PHE A 299 -7.34 -19.63 0.64
N THR A 300 -6.39 -19.54 -0.29
CA THR A 300 -6.71 -19.34 -1.71
C THR A 300 -5.64 -19.93 -2.63
N PRO A 301 -6.02 -20.61 -3.73
CA PRO A 301 -5.09 -21.01 -4.78
C PRO A 301 -4.68 -19.83 -5.69
N HIS A 302 -5.31 -18.66 -5.53
CA HIS A 302 -5.12 -17.48 -6.38
C HIS A 302 -4.31 -16.40 -5.67
N ALA A 303 -3.22 -16.80 -5.01
CA ALA A 303 -2.28 -15.89 -4.38
C ALA A 303 -1.07 -15.60 -5.30
N TYR A 304 -0.67 -14.34 -5.37
CA TYR A 304 0.44 -13.85 -6.20
C TYR A 304 1.37 -12.96 -5.39
N ILE A 305 2.63 -12.93 -5.79
CA ILE A 305 3.64 -12.02 -5.23
C ILE A 305 4.17 -11.10 -6.32
N THR A 306 4.31 -9.81 -6.01
CA THR A 306 4.82 -8.85 -6.99
C THR A 306 6.30 -9.07 -7.29
N SER A 307 7.11 -9.55 -6.35
CA SER A 307 8.47 -10.05 -6.60
C SER A 307 8.86 -11.18 -5.64
N ASP A 308 9.50 -12.23 -6.13
CA ASP A 308 10.03 -13.35 -5.31
C ASP A 308 11.57 -13.39 -5.30
N GLU A 309 12.19 -12.48 -6.03
CA GLU A 309 13.64 -12.36 -5.97
C GLU A 309 13.98 -11.41 -4.83
N ALA A 310 14.08 -11.98 -3.62
CA ALA A 310 14.83 -11.33 -2.55
C ALA A 310 16.20 -10.94 -3.11
N ASN A 311 16.75 -9.78 -2.72
CA ASN A 311 18.08 -9.33 -3.12
C ASN A 311 19.10 -10.45 -2.90
N LYS A 312 19.36 -11.26 -3.93
CA LYS A 312 20.39 -12.28 -3.87
C LYS A 312 21.71 -11.53 -3.95
N ASN A 313 22.56 -11.70 -2.95
CA ASN A 313 23.96 -11.35 -3.11
C ASN A 313 24.47 -12.09 -4.35
N PHE A 314 25.11 -11.35 -5.25
CA PHE A 314 25.72 -11.97 -6.41
C PHE A 314 26.77 -12.96 -5.92
N ARG A 315 26.69 -14.20 -6.38
CA ARG A 315 27.71 -15.23 -6.20
C ARG A 315 28.19 -15.63 -7.57
N HIS A 316 29.48 -15.43 -7.82
CA HIS A 316 30.12 -15.94 -9.02
C HIS A 316 30.34 -17.45 -8.89
N ASP A 317 30.24 -18.23 -9.97
CA ASP A 317 30.43 -19.69 -9.91
C ASP A 317 31.86 -20.07 -9.48
N ASP A 318 32.83 -19.22 -9.82
CA ASP A 318 34.23 -19.36 -9.38
C ASP A 318 34.45 -18.85 -7.94
N LYS A 319 34.87 -19.76 -7.05
CA LYS A 319 35.19 -19.46 -5.64
C LYS A 319 36.35 -18.47 -5.47
N SER A 320 37.30 -18.44 -6.38
CA SER A 320 38.45 -17.52 -6.33
C SER A 320 38.04 -16.07 -6.58
N VAL A 321 37.03 -15.85 -7.43
CA VAL A 321 36.44 -14.53 -7.69
C VAL A 321 35.68 -14.05 -6.45
N ASN A 322 34.87 -14.90 -5.82
CA ASN A 322 34.17 -14.55 -4.58
C ASN A 322 35.14 -14.21 -3.43
N ALA A 323 36.27 -14.92 -3.32
CA ALA A 323 37.30 -14.64 -2.33
C ALA A 323 37.96 -13.27 -2.56
N LYS A 324 38.31 -12.94 -3.81
CA LYS A 324 38.86 -11.62 -4.18
C LYS A 324 37.87 -10.49 -3.92
N LEU A 325 36.59 -10.67 -4.27
CA LEU A 325 35.53 -9.69 -3.98
C LEU A 325 35.41 -9.42 -2.47
N LYS A 326 35.52 -10.47 -1.65
CA LYS A 326 35.51 -10.35 -0.19
C LYS A 326 36.75 -9.64 0.35
N ASP A 327 37.94 -9.96 -0.16
CA ASP A 327 39.22 -9.36 0.27
C ASP A 327 39.29 -7.86 -0.02
N ILE A 328 38.72 -7.40 -1.15
CA ILE A 328 38.65 -5.98 -1.48
C ILE A 328 37.44 -5.27 -0.84
N GLY A 329 36.65 -5.98 -0.03
CA GLY A 329 35.42 -5.45 0.58
C GLY A 329 34.32 -5.10 -0.43
N ALA A 330 34.38 -5.63 -1.66
CA ALA A 330 33.37 -5.39 -2.69
C ALA A 330 32.10 -6.22 -2.39
N VAL A 331 31.00 -5.53 -2.15
CA VAL A 331 29.66 -6.13 -2.11
C VAL A 331 29.09 -6.07 -3.51
N VAL A 332 29.10 -7.20 -4.23
CA VAL A 332 28.44 -7.32 -5.53
C VAL A 332 27.00 -7.76 -5.29
N GLN A 333 26.05 -6.92 -5.69
CA GLN A 333 24.64 -7.26 -5.72
C GLN A 333 24.26 -7.61 -7.15
N VAL A 334 23.39 -8.59 -7.35
CA VAL A 334 22.69 -8.74 -8.64
C VAL A 334 22.01 -7.40 -8.92
N SER A 335 22.11 -6.87 -10.14
CA SER A 335 21.52 -5.58 -10.51
C SER A 335 20.10 -5.52 -9.95
N GLN A 336 19.84 -4.55 -9.07
CA GLN A 336 18.60 -4.53 -8.30
C GLN A 336 17.40 -4.59 -9.25
N ILE A 337 16.44 -5.39 -8.85
CA ILE A 337 15.29 -5.79 -9.64
C ILE A 337 14.31 -4.61 -9.76
N ALA A 338 13.84 -4.33 -10.99
CA ALA A 338 12.77 -3.36 -11.21
C ALA A 338 11.53 -3.75 -10.39
N PRO A 339 10.78 -2.80 -9.82
CA PRO A 339 9.59 -3.11 -9.04
C PRO A 339 8.63 -4.01 -9.82
N GLY A 340 8.16 -5.04 -9.15
CA GLY A 340 7.25 -6.00 -9.71
C GLY A 340 5.83 -5.46 -9.82
N ARG A 341 5.01 -6.10 -10.66
CA ARG A 341 3.61 -5.70 -10.88
C ARG A 341 2.71 -6.91 -11.08
N VAL A 342 1.58 -6.92 -10.39
CA VAL A 342 0.45 -7.83 -10.65
C VAL A 342 -0.77 -6.96 -10.98
N THR A 343 -1.35 -7.16 -12.16
CA THR A 343 -2.52 -6.44 -12.64
C THR A 343 -3.65 -7.41 -12.90
N ARG A 344 -4.80 -7.19 -12.25
CA ARG A 344 -6.05 -7.91 -12.54
C ARG A 344 -7.04 -6.93 -13.17
N ARG A 345 -7.66 -7.33 -14.27
CA ARG A 345 -8.61 -6.48 -15.01
C ARG A 345 -9.87 -7.25 -15.39
N TRP A 346 -11.04 -6.67 -15.19
CA TRP A 346 -12.31 -7.35 -15.49
C TRP A 346 -13.45 -6.36 -15.72
N LYS A 347 -14.46 -6.80 -16.47
CA LYS A 347 -15.79 -6.19 -16.47
C LYS A 347 -16.65 -6.90 -15.43
N LEU A 348 -17.59 -6.19 -14.82
CA LEU A 348 -18.51 -6.79 -13.84
C LEU A 348 -19.29 -7.96 -14.45
N GLY A 349 -19.34 -9.08 -13.71
CA GLY A 349 -19.89 -10.35 -14.21
C GLY A 349 -19.07 -11.05 -15.31
N GLY A 350 -17.96 -10.46 -15.75
CA GLY A 350 -17.05 -10.99 -16.75
C GLY A 350 -15.91 -11.83 -16.16
N ARG A 351 -15.17 -12.51 -17.04
CA ARG A 351 -13.96 -13.24 -16.64
C ARG A 351 -12.78 -12.28 -16.49
N PRO A 352 -12.05 -12.29 -15.36
CA PRO A 352 -10.87 -11.45 -15.20
C PRO A 352 -9.71 -11.90 -16.07
N SER A 353 -8.94 -10.92 -16.55
CA SER A 353 -7.61 -11.11 -17.11
C SER A 353 -6.53 -10.81 -16.07
N LEU A 354 -5.37 -11.46 -16.22
CA LEU A 354 -4.21 -11.30 -15.36
C LEU A 354 -3.00 -10.93 -16.21
N SER A 355 -2.30 -9.88 -15.81
CA SER A 355 -1.01 -9.46 -16.37
C SER A 355 0.00 -9.32 -15.24
N MET A 356 1.22 -9.82 -15.47
CA MET A 356 2.32 -9.79 -14.51
C MET A 356 3.57 -9.24 -15.17
N SER A 357 4.36 -8.45 -14.44
CA SER A 357 5.72 -8.15 -14.87
C SER A 357 6.60 -9.39 -14.72
N GLN A 358 7.80 -9.35 -15.31
CA GLN A 358 8.77 -10.45 -15.23
C GLN A 358 9.11 -10.88 -13.79
N MET A 359 8.99 -9.95 -12.84
CA MET A 359 9.32 -10.20 -11.44
C MET A 359 8.18 -10.87 -10.66
N ALA A 360 6.95 -10.67 -11.11
CA ALA A 360 5.77 -11.17 -10.43
C ALA A 360 5.51 -12.63 -10.80
N ARG A 361 4.94 -13.37 -9.84
CA ARG A 361 4.67 -14.80 -9.99
C ARG A 361 3.58 -15.27 -9.02
N PRO A 362 2.99 -16.46 -9.21
CA PRO A 362 2.18 -17.10 -8.18
C PRO A 362 2.95 -17.21 -6.86
N LEU A 363 2.27 -17.04 -5.73
CA LEU A 363 2.90 -16.99 -4.40
C LEU A 363 3.59 -18.30 -4.03
N ASN A 364 3.05 -19.43 -4.47
CA ASN A 364 3.74 -20.72 -4.50
C ASN A 364 3.82 -21.18 -5.95
N PRO A 365 4.93 -20.95 -6.66
CA PRO A 365 5.08 -21.49 -8.00
C PRO A 365 5.06 -23.02 -7.94
N PRO A 366 4.49 -23.71 -8.95
CA PRO A 366 4.61 -25.15 -9.04
C PRO A 366 6.10 -25.51 -9.02
N ILE A 367 6.46 -26.50 -8.20
CA ILE A 367 7.83 -27.02 -8.16
C ILE A 367 8.19 -27.43 -9.58
N SER A 368 9.18 -26.77 -10.17
CA SER A 368 9.77 -27.19 -11.43
C SER A 368 10.30 -28.61 -11.23
N VAL A 369 9.67 -29.59 -11.87
CA VAL A 369 10.13 -30.99 -11.88
C VAL A 369 11.38 -31.11 -12.75
#